data_AF-A0A2V8UBH3-F1
#
_entry.id   AF-A0A2V8UBH3-F1
#
_cell.length_a   1.000
_cell.length_b   1.000
_cell.length_c   1.000
_cell.angle_alpha   90.00
_cell.angle_beta   90.00
_cell.angle_gamma   90.00
#
_symmetry.space_group_name_H-M   'P 1'
#
loop_
_entity.id
_entity.type
_entity.pdbx_description
1 polymer ?
#
loop_
_entity_poly.entity_id
_entity_poly.type
_entity_poly.pdbx_seq_one_letter_code
_entity_poly.pdbx_strand_id
1 'polypeptide(L)' 'MKSIGFPELIVILGVAVLLFGGKKIPEVAKGLGEGIRNFKNALKSEDEKVEEKKQA' A
#
# COMPACT_ATOMS: atom_id res chain seq x y z
N MET A 1 8.10 11.42 -27.01
CA MET A 1 8.11 11.51 -25.54
C MET A 1 8.56 10.15 -25.03
N LYS A 2 9.70 10.06 -24.34
CA LYS A 2 10.32 8.77 -24.01
C LYS A 2 9.58 8.17 -22.83
N SER A 3 8.71 7.19 -23.08
CA SER A 3 8.01 6.46 -22.03
C SER A 3 9.05 5.73 -21.19
N ILE A 4 8.96 5.86 -19.86
CA ILE A 4 9.79 5.09 -18.94
C ILE A 4 9.49 3.61 -19.20
N GLY A 5 10.48 2.91 -19.75
CA GLY A 5 10.38 1.51 -20.05
C GLY A 5 10.60 0.67 -18.79
N PHE A 6 10.30 -0.62 -18.93
CA PHE A 6 10.64 -1.62 -17.92
C PHE A 6 12.13 -1.58 -17.50
N PRO A 7 13.11 -1.35 -18.41
CA PRO A 7 14.52 -1.26 -18.03
C PRO A 7 14.82 -0.07 -17.10
N GLU A 8 14.31 1.13 -17.41
CA GLU A 8 14.51 2.32 -16.58
C GLU A 8 13.88 2.15 -15.19
N LEU A 9 12.71 1.49 -15.10
CA LEU A 9 12.07 1.20 -13.82
C LEU A 9 12.94 0.31 -12.93
N ILE A 10 13.57 -0.73 -13.50
CA ILE A 10 14.48 -1.63 -12.77
C ILE A 10 15.69 -0.86 -12.24
N VAL A 11 16.28 0.03 -13.03
CA VAL A 11 17.43 0.86 -12.59
C VAL A 11 17.03 1.74 -11.41
N ILE A 12 15.88 2.41 -11.49
CA ILE A 12 15.36 3.24 -10.40
C ILE A 12 15.11 2.39 -9.15
N LEU A 13 14.51 1.20 -9.31
CA LEU A 13 14.28 0.26 -8.21
C LEU A 13 15.60 -0.19 -7.57
N GLY A 14 16.62 -0.47 -8.38
CA GLY A 14 17.96 -0.84 -7.92
C GLY A 14 18.62 0.26 -7.11
N VAL A 15 18.54 1.51 -7.56
CA VAL A 15 19.04 2.68 -6.81
C VAL A 15 18.27 2.87 -5.50
N ALA A 16 16.93 2.74 -5.52
CA ALA A 16 16.12 2.81 -4.32
C ALA A 16 16.51 1.72 -3.30
N VAL A 17 16.74 0.49 -3.77
CA VAL A 17 17.21 -0.62 -2.91
C VAL A 17 18.62 -0.37 -2.37
N LEU A 18 19.51 0.30 -3.10
CA LEU A 18 20.83 0.68 -2.57
C LEU A 18 20.75 1.76 -1.49
N LEU A 19 19.86 2.75 -1.65
CA LEU A 19 19.69 3.84 -0.67
C LEU A 19 18.97 3.39 0.60
N PHE A 20 17.88 2.65 0.45
CA PHE A 20 17.07 2.18 1.57
C PHE A 20 17.56 0.83 2.12
N GLY A 21 18.31 0.05 1.35
CA GLY A 21 18.68 -1.32 1.67
C GLY A 21 17.53 -2.30 1.38
N GLY A 22 17.85 -3.48 0.84
CA GLY A 22 16.86 -4.50 0.49
C GLY A 22 15.98 -4.98 1.64
N LYS A 23 16.41 -4.77 2.90
CA LYS A 23 15.65 -5.11 4.10
C LYS A 23 14.58 -4.08 4.49
N LYS A 24 14.73 -2.81 4.12
CA LYS A 24 13.75 -1.76 4.49
C LYS A 24 12.51 -1.76 3.60
N ILE A 25 12.63 -2.19 2.34
CA ILE A 25 11.49 -2.31 1.43
C ILE A 25 10.37 -3.22 1.99
N PRO A 26 10.64 -4.47 2.43
CA PRO A 26 9.61 -5.33 3.00
C PRO A 26 9.08 -4.82 4.35
N GLU A 27 9.92 -4.15 5.14
CA GLU A 27 9.51 -3.53 6.41
C GLU A 27 8.50 -2.39 6.19
N VAL A 28 8.79 -1.49 5.25
CA VAL A 28 7.90 -0.39 4.84
C VAL A 28 6.62 -0.94 4.20
N ALA A 29 6.73 -1.94 3.32
CA ALA A 29 5.58 -2.57 2.68
C ALA A 29 4.67 -3.25 3.69
N LYS A 30 5.24 -3.91 4.71
CA LYS A 30 4.48 -4.54 5.79
C LYS A 30 3.74 -3.49 6.63
N GLY A 31 4.42 -2.40 7.03
CA GLY A 31 3.79 -1.32 7.78
C GLY A 31 2.68 -0.60 7.00
N LEU A 32 2.91 -0.30 5.72
CA LEU A 32 1.88 0.27 4.84
C LEU A 32 0.72 -0.71 4.62
N GLY A 33 1.01 -1.99 4.42
CA GLY A 33 0.00 -3.03 4.21
C GLY A 33 -0.91 -3.21 5.43
N GLU A 34 -0.33 -3.22 6.63
CA GLU A 34 -1.08 -3.27 7.90
C GLU A 34 -1.94 -2.00 8.07
N GLY A 35 -1.38 -0.82 7.78
CA GLY A 35 -2.13 0.45 7.81
C GLY A 35 -3.31 0.49 6.85
N ILE A 36 -3.11 0.10 5.60
CA ILE A 36 -4.17 0.02 4.58
C ILE A 36 -5.23 -1.01 4.97
N ARG A 37 -4.82 -2.16 5.49
CA ARG A 37 -5.75 -3.21 5.96
C ARG A 37 -6.61 -2.72 7.11
N ASN A 38 -6.02 -2.07 8.12
CA ASN A 38 -6.77 -1.50 9.24
C ASN A 38 -7.70 -0.38 8.79
N PHE A 39 -7.24 0.50 7.89
CA PHE A 39 -8.05 1.57 7.31
C PHE A 39 -9.27 1.00 6.58
N LYS A 40 -9.06 -0.02 5.74
CA LYS A 40 -10.15 -0.70 5.02
C LYS A 40 -11.14 -1.38 5.98
N ASN A 41 -10.65 -2.02 7.04
CA ASN A 41 -11.51 -2.67 8.04
C ASN A 41 -12.35 -1.67 8.82
N ALA A 42 -11.79 -0.50 9.17
CA ALA A 42 -12.50 0.56 9.86
C ALA A 42 -13.66 1.11 9.01
N LEU A 43 -13.38 1.44 7.74
CA LEU A 43 -14.39 1.90 6.79
C LEU A 43 -15.51 0.87 6.58
N LYS A 44 -15.15 -0.41 6.45
CA LYS A 44 -16.12 -1.48 6.23
C LYS A 44 -17.00 -1.74 7.46
N SER A 45 -16.46 -1.56 8.66
CA SER A 45 -17.21 -1.65 9.91
C SER A 45 -18.18 -0.48 10.10
N GLU A 46 -17.88 0.69 9.53
CA GLU A 46 -18.81 1.82 9.49
C GLU A 46 -19.95 1.58 8.49
N ASP A 47 -19.66 1.05 7.30
CA ASP A 47 -20.70 0.67 6.31
C ASP A 47 -21.65 -0.41 6.87
N GLU A 48 -21.12 -1.48 7.50
CA GLU A 48 -21.94 -2.55 8.08
C GLU A 48 -22.79 -2.06 9.27
N LYS A 49 -22.35 -1.03 10.01
CA LYS A 49 -23.13 -0.40 11.09
C LYS A 49 -24.25 0.52 10.58
N VAL A 50 -24.15 1.03 9.36
CA VAL A 50 -25.16 1.93 8.76
C VAL A 50 -26.34 1.15 8.20
N GLU A 51 -26.14 -0.10 7.74
CA GLU A 51 -27.22 -0.96 7.25
C GLU A 51 -28.13 -1.49 8.37
N GLU A 52 -27.59 -1.79 9.57
CA GLU A 52 -28.38 -2.32 10.69
C GLU A 52 -29.35 -1.29 11.29
N LYS A 53 -29.02 0.01 11.20
CA LYS A 53 -29.88 1.10 11.70
C LYS A 53 -31.05 1.49 10.78
N LYS A 54 -31.13 0.94 9.57
CA LYS A 54 -32.16 1.31 8.58
C LYS A 54 -33.32 0.30 8.51
N GLN A 55 -33.24 -0.81 9.26
CA GLN A 55 -34.27 -1.85 9.34
C GLN A 55 -35.02 -1.89 10.69
N ALA A 56 -34.79 -0.93 11.59
CA ALA A 56 -35.50 -0.79 12.86
C ALA A 56 -36.43 0.43 12.87
#